data_AF-A0A535CFC4-F1
#
_entry.id   AF-A0A535CFC4-F1
#
_cell.length_a   1.000
_cell.length_b   1.000
_cell.length_c   1.000
_cell.angle_alpha   90.00
_cell.angle_beta   90.00
_cell.angle_gamma   90.00
#
_symmetry.space_group_name_H-M   'P 1'
#
loop_
_entity.id
_entity.type
_entity.pdbx_description
1 polymer ?
#
loop_
_entity_poly.entity_id
_entity_poly.type
_entity_poly.pdbx_seq_one_letter_code
_entity_poly.pdbx_strand_id
1 'polypeptide(L)' 'MTHAAILAAEPKMQRGLEAMERDFAGFRTSRASTTLVERIPVDYYGNPTPL' A
#
# COMPACT_ATOMS: atom_id res chain seq x y z
N MET A 1 -22.47 -20.65 -14.85
CA MET A 1 -22.66 -19.85 -13.61
C MET A 1 -21.41 -19.77 -12.75
N THR A 2 -20.70 -20.88 -12.52
CA THR A 2 -19.50 -20.92 -11.63
C THR A 2 -18.28 -20.18 -12.19
N HIS A 3 -18.01 -20.28 -13.49
CA HIS A 3 -16.83 -19.65 -14.11
C HIS A 3 -16.84 -18.11 -14.03
N ALA A 4 -18.01 -17.49 -14.21
CA ALA A 4 -18.18 -16.04 -14.09
C ALA A 4 -17.95 -15.54 -12.65
N ALA A 5 -18.31 -16.33 -11.64
CA ALA A 5 -18.07 -15.99 -10.24
C ALA A 5 -16.57 -16.02 -9.90
N ILE A 6 -15.82 -16.98 -10.44
CA ILE A 6 -14.37 -17.08 -10.25
C ILE A 6 -13.67 -15.87 -10.90
N LEU A 7 -14.01 -15.57 -12.16
CA LEU A 7 -13.45 -14.42 -12.89
C LEU A 7 -13.75 -13.07 -12.20
N ALA A 8 -14.91 -12.94 -11.56
CA ALA A 8 -15.26 -11.73 -10.81
C ALA A 8 -14.59 -11.65 -9.42
N ALA A 9 -14.23 -12.80 -8.83
CA ALA A 9 -13.60 -12.88 -7.51
C ALA A 9 -12.10 -12.61 -7.57
N GLU A 10 -11.41 -13.12 -8.59
CA GLU A 10 -9.96 -12.97 -8.78
C GLU A 10 -9.46 -11.52 -8.66
N PRO A 11 -9.99 -10.51 -9.38
CA PRO A 11 -9.54 -9.12 -9.25
C PRO A 11 -9.92 -8.47 -7.91
N LYS A 12 -10.89 -9.02 -7.17
CA LYS A 12 -11.23 -8.54 -5.82
C LYS A 12 -10.24 -9.09 -4.79
N MET A 13 -9.87 -10.36 -4.93
CA MET A 13 -8.84 -10.99 -4.10
C MET A 13 -7.48 -10.31 -4.31
N GLN A 14 -7.11 -10.04 -5.56
CA GLN A 14 -5.86 -9.33 -5.89
C GLN A 14 -5.83 -7.93 -5.25
N ARG A 15 -6.91 -7.16 -5.35
CA ARG A 15 -7.01 -5.86 -4.67
C ARG A 15 -6.90 -5.95 -3.15
N GLY A 16 -7.40 -7.03 -2.56
CA GLY A 16 -7.24 -7.31 -1.13
C GLY A 16 -5.77 -7.54 -0.74
N LEU A 17 -5.04 -8.32 -1.54
CA LEU A 17 -3.60 -8.54 -1.34
C LEU A 17 -2.81 -7.24 -1.48
N GLU A 18 -3.07 -6.46 -2.52
CA GLU A 18 -2.40 -5.17 -2.72
C GLU A 18 -2.68 -4.18 -1.57
N ALA A 19 -3.90 -4.19 -1.01
CA ALA A 19 -4.22 -3.38 0.16
C ALA A 19 -3.41 -3.82 1.39
N MET A 20 -3.35 -5.13 1.64
CA MET A 20 -2.56 -5.71 2.72
C MET A 20 -1.07 -5.35 2.59
N GLU A 21 -0.49 -5.45 1.40
CA GLU A 21 0.90 -5.07 1.14
C GLU A 21 1.16 -3.59 1.40
N ARG A 22 0.24 -2.70 0.94
CA ARG A 22 0.34 -1.25 1.18
C ARG A 22 0.29 -0.88 2.66
N ASP A 23 -0.43 -1.65 3.47
CA ASP A 23 -0.52 -1.42 4.92
C ASP A 23 0.75 -1.88 5.62
N PHE A 24 1.30 -3.04 5.24
CA PHE A 24 2.55 -3.55 5.82
C PHE A 24 3.80 -2.81 5.35
N ALA A 25 3.79 -2.16 4.18
CA ALA A 25 4.91 -1.38 3.66
C ALA A 25 5.33 -0.21 4.58
N GLY A 26 4.40 0.30 5.40
CA GLY A 26 4.66 1.34 6.40
C GLY A 26 5.11 0.81 7.77
N PHE A 27 5.17 -0.51 7.97
CA PHE A 27 5.51 -1.10 9.26
C PHE A 27 7.04 -1.17 9.44
N ARG A 28 7.54 -0.56 10.52
CA ARG A 28 8.97 -0.58 10.84
C ARG A 28 9.38 -1.97 11.32
N THR A 29 10.12 -2.70 10.48
CA THR A 29 10.73 -3.99 10.82
C THR A 29 12.22 -3.82 11.15
N SER A 30 12.93 -4.93 11.43
CA SER A 30 14.37 -4.91 11.71
C SER A 30 15.23 -4.57 10.49
N ARG A 31 14.69 -4.74 9.27
CA ARG A 31 15.36 -4.36 8.04
C ARG A 31 14.96 -2.95 7.64
N ALA A 32 15.94 -2.14 7.27
CA ALA A 32 15.67 -0.82 6.71
C ALA A 32 14.94 -0.95 5.37
N SER A 33 13.84 -0.20 5.22
CA SER A 33 13.08 -0.07 3.97
C SER A 33 12.88 1.41 3.68
N THR A 34 13.05 1.81 2.41
CA THR A 34 12.83 3.18 1.95
C THR A 34 11.35 3.57 1.97
N THR A 35 10.45 2.60 1.87
CA THR A 35 8.99 2.81 1.92
C THR A 35 8.50 3.48 3.19
N LEU A 36 9.30 3.43 4.28
CA LEU A 36 8.96 4.04 5.56
C LEU A 36 9.02 5.57 5.54
N VAL A 37 9.90 6.15 4.72
CA VAL A 37 10.13 7.61 4.68
C VAL A 37 9.25 8.30 3.64
N GLU A 38 8.83 7.60 2.58
CA GLU A 38 8.00 8.14 1.48
C GLU A 38 6.63 8.68 1.93
N ARG A 39 6.13 8.25 3.10
CA ARG A 39 4.84 8.69 3.65
C ARG A 39 4.97 9.77 4.72
N ILE A 40 6.18 10.27 4.99
CA ILE A 40 6.41 11.29 6.00
C ILE A 40 6.16 12.68 5.37
N PRO A 41 5.14 13.43 5.81
CA PRO A 41 4.96 14.80 5.36
C PRO A 41 6.02 15.70 6.01
N VAL A 42 6.72 16.45 5.18
CA VAL A 42 7.69 17.47 5.59
C VAL A 42 7.19 18.83 5.17
N ASP A 43 7.36 19.82 6.04
CA ASP A 43 7.02 21.19 5.71
C ASP A 43 8.07 21.76 4.73
N TYR A 44 7.65 21.97 3.49
CA TYR A 44 8.46 22.59 2.46
C TYR A 44 7.89 23.97 2.15
N TYR A 45 8.52 25.00 2.72
CA TYR A 45 8.11 26.41 2.57
C TYR A 45 6.65 26.70 2.95
N GLY A 46 6.15 26.08 4.03
CA GLY A 46 4.79 26.27 4.53
C GLY A 46 3.77 25.27 3.99
N ASN A 47 4.19 24.38 3.09
CA ASN A 47 3.32 23.36 2.51
C ASN A 47 3.75 21.94 2.91
N PRO A 48 2.85 21.12 3.49
CA PRO A 48 3.15 19.72 3.79
C PRO A 48 3.33 18.95 2.49
N THR A 49 4.55 18.48 2.25
CA THR A 49 4.96 17.75 1.05
C THR A 49 5.49 16.38 1.46
N PRO A 50 5.13 15.28 0.77
CA PRO A 50 5.74 13.98 1.02
C PRO A 50 7.26 14.06 0.81
N LEU A 51 8.03 13.43 1.72
CA LEU A 51 9.48 13.34 1.64
C LEU A 51 9.95 12.46 0.46
#